data_AF-A0A1Y5KJS5-F1
#
_entry.id   AF-A0A1Y5KJS5-F1
#
_cell.length_a   1.000
_cell.length_b   1.000
_cell.length_c   1.000
_cell.angle_alpha   90.00
_cell.angle_beta   90.00
_cell.angle_gamma   90.00
#
_symmetry.space_group_name_H-M   'P 1'
#
loop_
_entity.id
_entity.type
_entity.pdbx_description
1 polymer ?
#
loop_
_entity_poly.entity_id
_entity_poly.type
_entity_poly.pdbx_seq_one_letter_code
_entity_poly.pdbx_strand_id
1 'polypeptide(L)'
;MASTNWHLVQYTTNGTNSCLGFGAGGVVRAAPAPLVSLDTMAVLKEWPRHSEFLTTLDIDTLEVVENATLLAPVTYPNTVLCAGVNY
;
A
#
# COMPACT_ATOMS: atom_id res chain seq x y z
N MET A 1 -17.38 11.52 6.29
CA MET A 1 -16.53 12.32 5.38
C MET A 1 -15.57 11.34 4.75
N ALA A 2 -15.73 11.04 3.46
CA ALA A 2 -14.88 10.07 2.76
C ALA A 2 -13.43 10.54 2.81
N SER A 3 -12.51 9.68 3.22
CA SER A 3 -11.10 10.05 3.31
C SER A 3 -10.53 10.23 1.89
N THR A 4 -10.55 11.47 1.39
CA THR A 4 -10.33 11.75 -0.05
C THR A 4 -8.88 11.53 -0.48
N ASN A 5 -7.94 11.49 0.47
CA ASN A 5 -6.54 11.22 0.21
C ASN A 5 -6.11 9.93 0.91
N TRP A 6 -6.03 8.86 0.12
CA TRP A 6 -5.47 7.58 0.53
C TRP A 6 -4.14 7.33 -0.20
N HIS A 7 -3.33 6.43 0.35
CA HIS A 7 -2.08 5.99 -0.27
C HIS A 7 -1.85 4.49 -0.02
N LEU A 8 -1.07 3.85 -0.88
CA LEU A 8 -0.63 2.48 -0.65
C LEU A 8 0.40 2.45 0.50
N VAL A 9 0.28 1.45 1.36
CA VAL A 9 1.23 1.20 2.45
C VAL A 9 1.71 -0.25 2.44
N GLN A 10 2.87 -0.47 3.03
CA GLN A 10 3.28 -1.79 3.52
C GLN A 10 3.13 -1.80 5.02
N TYR A 11 2.55 -2.86 5.57
CA TYR A 11 2.43 -3.01 7.02
C TYR A 11 2.72 -4.44 7.45
N THR A 12 2.97 -4.61 8.74
CA THR A 12 3.01 -5.91 9.39
C THR A 12 2.22 -5.84 10.70
N THR A 13 1.58 -6.94 11.08
CA THR A 13 0.90 -7.07 12.38
C THR A 13 1.77 -7.74 13.42
N ASN A 14 2.69 -8.63 12.99
CA ASN A 14 3.50 -9.47 13.87
C ASN A 14 5.02 -9.40 13.59
N GLY A 15 5.46 -8.46 12.74
CA GLY A 15 6.88 -8.25 12.43
C GLY A 15 7.50 -9.23 11.43
N THR A 16 6.77 -10.26 11.00
CA THR A 16 7.30 -11.34 10.15
C THR A 16 6.97 -11.16 8.67
N ASN A 17 5.71 -10.89 8.34
CA ASN A 17 5.25 -10.76 6.96
C ASN A 17 4.88 -9.31 6.65
N SER A 18 5.31 -8.84 5.49
CA SER A 18 4.85 -7.57 4.91
C SER A 18 3.56 -7.83 4.14
N CYS A 19 2.56 -6.99 4.40
CA CYS A 19 1.26 -7.00 3.74
C CYS A 19 1.05 -5.67 3.02
N LEU A 20 0.42 -5.74 1.85
CA LEU A 20 -0.11 -4.57 1.17
C LEU A 20 -1.33 -4.03 1.93
N GLY A 21 -1.44 -2.72 2.05
CA GLY A 21 -2.61 -2.07 2.60
C GLY A 21 -2.84 -0.66 2.06
N PHE A 22 -3.83 -0.01 2.65
CA PHE A 22 -4.28 1.33 2.29
C PHE A 22 -4.25 2.23 3.53
N GLY A 23 -3.49 3.31 3.47
CA GLY A 23 -3.41 4.32 4.53
C GLY A 23 -4.33 5.49 4.24
N ALA A 24 -5.22 5.82 5.18
CA ALA A 24 -6.07 7.01 5.09
C ALA A 24 -6.49 7.49 6.48
N GLY A 25 -6.39 8.80 6.74
CA GLY A 25 -6.83 9.38 8.01
C GLY A 25 -6.13 8.81 9.26
N GLY A 26 -4.89 8.34 9.13
CA GLY A 26 -4.14 7.70 10.21
C GLY A 26 -4.49 6.22 10.46
N VAL A 27 -5.37 5.65 9.65
CA VAL A 27 -5.81 4.25 9.73
C VAL A 27 -5.20 3.44 8.59
N VAL A 28 -4.83 2.19 8.88
CA VAL A 28 -4.42 1.21 7.89
C VAL A 28 -5.57 0.24 7.63
N ARG A 29 -5.85 -0.01 6.35
CA ARG A 29 -6.86 -0.96 5.91
C ARG A 29 -6.25 -2.07 5.08
N ALA A 30 -6.80 -3.27 5.23
CA ALA A 30 -6.33 -4.47 4.53
C ALA A 30 -6.60 -4.37 3.03
N ALA A 31 -5.77 -5.02 2.22
CA ALA A 31 -6.01 -5.08 0.79
C ALA A 31 -7.26 -5.94 0.47
N PRO A 32 -8.09 -5.52 -0.50
CA PRO A 32 -9.26 -6.30 -0.91
C PRO A 32 -8.83 -7.61 -1.60
N ALA A 33 -9.76 -8.54 -1.77
CA ALA A 33 -9.51 -9.86 -2.35
C ALA A 33 -8.67 -9.88 -3.65
N PRO A 34 -8.83 -8.94 -4.62
CA PRO A 34 -8.00 -8.91 -5.83
C PRO A 34 -6.51 -8.62 -5.57
N LEU A 35 -6.17 -8.06 -4.41
CA LEU A 35 -4.83 -7.58 -4.07
C LEU A 35 -4.24 -8.25 -2.82
N VAL A 36 -5.02 -9.07 -2.09
CA VAL A 36 -4.64 -9.62 -0.77
C VAL A 36 -3.35 -10.46 -0.79
N SER A 37 -3.06 -11.13 -1.90
CA SER A 37 -1.87 -11.97 -2.09
C SER A 37 -0.70 -11.24 -2.75
N LEU A 38 -0.89 -9.97 -3.13
CA LEU A 38 0.13 -9.18 -3.82
C LEU A 38 0.90 -8.33 -2.82
N ASP A 39 2.21 -8.25 -3.01
CA ASP A 39 3.02 -7.20 -2.39
C ASP A 39 2.97 -5.91 -3.22
N THR A 40 3.48 -4.81 -2.65
CA THR A 40 3.50 -3.52 -3.36
C THR A 40 4.32 -3.57 -4.64
N MET A 41 5.38 -4.38 -4.70
CA MET A 41 6.20 -4.47 -5.92
C MET A 41 5.44 -5.14 -7.06
N ALA A 42 4.65 -6.18 -6.78
CA ALA A 42 3.77 -6.82 -7.75
C ALA A 42 2.73 -5.83 -8.29
N VAL A 43 2.11 -5.05 -7.41
CA VAL A 43 1.16 -3.99 -7.80
C VAL A 43 1.82 -2.92 -8.68
N LEU A 44 3.01 -2.45 -8.30
CA LEU A 44 3.75 -1.43 -9.08
C LEU A 44 4.24 -1.98 -10.42
N LYS A 45 4.59 -3.27 -10.50
CA LYS A 45 5.08 -3.92 -11.72
C LYS A 45 3.98 -4.05 -12.78
N GLU A 46 2.75 -4.32 -12.37
CA GLU A 46 1.57 -4.34 -13.22
C GLU A 46 0.70 -3.08 -13.02
N TRP A 47 1.33 -1.92 -12.79
CA TRP A 47 0.61 -0.69 -12.45
C TRP A 47 -0.56 -0.34 -13.40
N PRO A 48 -0.43 -0.41 -14.74
CA PRO A 48 -1.54 -0.11 -15.64
C PRO A 48 -2.78 -0.99 -15.43
N ARG A 49 -2.59 -2.23 -14.98
CA ARG A 49 -3.68 -3.17 -14.69
C ARG A 49 -4.38 -2.81 -13.38
N HIS A 50 -3.60 -2.44 -12.37
CA HIS A 50 -4.13 -2.21 -11.02
C HIS A 50 -4.65 -0.80 -10.81
N SER A 51 -4.12 0.20 -11.53
CA SER A 51 -4.49 1.61 -11.35
C SER A 51 -5.98 1.88 -11.64
N GLU A 52 -6.58 1.21 -12.63
CA GLU A 52 -8.00 1.33 -12.94
C GLU A 52 -8.88 0.83 -11.77
N PHE A 53 -8.56 -0.36 -11.24
CA PHE A 53 -9.22 -0.90 -10.05
C PHE A 53 -9.05 0.03 -8.84
N LEU A 54 -7.83 0.49 -8.59
CA LEU A 54 -7.51 1.36 -7.46
C LEU A 54 -8.24 2.71 -7.53
N THR A 55 -8.50 3.24 -8.73
CA THR A 55 -9.20 4.52 -8.92
C THR A 55 -10.69 4.44 -8.56
N THR A 56 -11.28 3.24 -8.65
CA THR A 56 -12.70 2.99 -8.36
C THR A 56 -12.93 2.37 -6.98
N LEU A 57 -11.85 2.07 -6.25
CA LEU A 57 -11.89 1.41 -4.96
C LEU A 57 -12.39 2.36 -3.86
N ASP A 58 -13.51 2.00 -3.24
CA ASP A 58 -13.96 2.65 -2.01
C ASP A 58 -13.21 2.06 -0.81
N ILE A 59 -12.10 2.70 -0.45
CA ILE A 59 -11.25 2.25 0.65
C ILE A 59 -11.96 2.27 2.00
N ASP A 60 -12.99 3.09 2.20
CA ASP A 60 -13.65 3.22 3.50
C ASP A 60 -14.47 1.97 3.87
N THR A 61 -14.77 1.12 2.86
CA THR A 61 -15.41 -0.19 3.03
C THR A 61 -14.46 -1.31 3.43
N LEU A 62 -13.14 -1.08 3.37
CA LEU A 62 -12.13 -2.09 3.65
C LEU A 62 -11.94 -2.30 5.15
N GLU A 63 -11.59 -3.53 5.52
CA GLU A 63 -11.32 -3.92 6.90
C GLU A 63 -10.16 -3.10 7.48
N VAL A 64 -10.38 -2.55 8.68
CA VAL A 64 -9.34 -1.85 9.44
C VAL A 64 -8.41 -2.87 10.07
N VAL A 65 -7.11 -2.66 9.91
CA VAL A 65 -6.07 -3.52 10.50
C VAL A 65 -5.60 -2.91 11.81
N GLU A 66 -6.03 -3.52 12.91
CA GLU A 66 -5.55 -3.18 14.25
C GLU A 66 -4.07 -3.59 14.43
N ASN A 67 -3.33 -2.79 15.20
CA ASN A 67 -1.90 -3.02 15.49
C ASN A 67 -0.98 -3.07 14.25
N ALA A 68 -1.38 -2.42 13.15
CA ALA A 68 -0.53 -2.30 11.97
C ALA A 68 0.72 -1.48 12.27
N THR A 69 1.89 -2.09 12.06
CA THR A 69 3.18 -1.38 12.03
C THR A 69 3.54 -1.09 10.58
N LEU A 70 3.67 0.20 10.25
CA LEU A 70 4.09 0.62 8.90
C LEU A 70 5.54 0.22 8.63
N LEU A 71 5.78 -0.24 7.41
CA LEU A 71 7.09 -0.56 6.88
C LEU A 71 7.51 0.49 5.85
N ALA A 72 8.72 0.34 5.29
CA ALA A 72 9.11 1.11 4.11
C ALA A 72 8.06 0.90 2.99
N PRO A 73 7.61 1.96 2.29
CA PRO A 73 6.58 1.82 1.25
C PRO A 73 6.96 0.84 0.13
N VAL A 74 8.28 0.66 -0.09
CA VAL A 74 8.85 -0.31 -1.03
C VAL A 74 10.04 -1.00 -0.37
N THR A 75 9.94 -2.30 -0.08
CA THR A 75 11.00 -3.06 0.61
C THR A 75 12.07 -3.62 -0.33
N TYR A 76 11.69 -4.16 -1.50
CA TYR A 76 12.62 -4.84 -2.44
C TYR A 76 12.55 -4.26 -3.85
N PRO A 77 12.98 -3.00 -4.07
CA PRO A 77 13.07 -2.44 -5.41
C PRO A 77 14.18 -3.12 -6.22
N ASN A 78 13.97 -3.32 -7.52
CA ASN A 78 15.00 -3.91 -8.39
C ASN A 78 16.25 -3.02 -8.52
N THR A 79 16.06 -1.70 -8.44
CA THR A 79 17.12 -0.71 -8.55
C THR A 79 16.78 0.48 -7.66
N VAL A 80 17.79 1.05 -6.99
CA VAL A 80 17.69 2.30 -6.24
C VAL A 80 18.61 3.33 -6.90
N LEU A 81 18.05 4.45 -7.34
CA LEU A 81 18.81 5.58 -7.90
C LEU A 81 18.81 6.72 -6.88
N CYS A 82 20.00 7.18 -6.50
CA CYS A 82 20.18 8.27 -5.54
C CYS A 82 20.73 9.50 -6.25
N ALA A 83 20.03 10.63 -6.16
CA ALA A 83 20.50 11.91 -6.68
C ALA A 83 20.93 12.83 -5.53
N GLY A 84 22.16 13.34 -5.58
CA GLY A 84 22.69 14.32 -4.63
C GLY A 84 22.81 15.71 -5.27
N VAL A 85 22.74 16.77 -4.46
CA VAL A 85 22.86 18.17 -4.91
C VAL A 85 21.81 18.54 -5.98
N ASN A 86 20.53 18.20 -5.72
CA ASN A 86 19.41 18.41 -6.65
C ASN A 86 18.21 19.09 -5.97
N TYR A 87 18.49 20.22 -5.30
CA TYR A 87 17.51 21.08 -4.65
C TYR A 87 17.60 22.50 -5.21
#